data_AF-A0A3M1X6I6-F1
#
_entry.id   AF-A0A3M1X6I6-F1
#
_cell.length_a   1.000
_cell.length_b   1.000
_cell.length_c   1.000
_cell.angle_alpha   90.00
_cell.angle_beta   90.00
_cell.angle_gamma   90.00
#
_symmetry.space_group_name_H-M   'P 1'
#
loop_
_entity.id
_entity.type
_entity.pdbx_description
1 polymer ?
#
loop_
_entity_poly.entity_id
_entity_poly.type
_entity_poly.pdbx_seq_one_letter_code
_entity_poly.pdbx_strand_id
1 'polypeptide(L)' 'VIEREIPGFSELMRRKSEEKTRFAPFSRGVCGIARRTLVVNLPGSPRGAVENLDFLFPLIPEAVRMIKGKVDDCASHRE' A
#
# COMPACT_ATOMS: atom_id res chain seq x y z
N VAL A 1 15.50 -1.39 7.66
CA VAL A 1 14.33 -1.10 8.54
C VAL A 1 13.61 0.10 7.94
N ILE A 2 12.26 0.13 7.94
CA ILE A 2 11.48 1.31 7.50
C ILE A 2 11.59 2.43 8.53
N GLU A 3 11.54 3.68 8.08
CA GLU A 3 11.63 4.89 8.90
C GLU A 3 10.24 5.41 9.31
N ARG A 4 9.24 5.23 8.44
CA ARG A 4 7.84 5.63 8.69
C ARG A 4 6.89 4.61 8.08
N GLU A 5 5.83 4.26 8.80
CA GLU A 5 4.76 3.39 8.30
C GLU A 5 3.74 4.15 7.43
N ILE A 6 3.12 3.43 6.51
CA ILE A 6 1.94 3.84 5.76
C ILE A 6 0.81 2.86 6.13
N PRO A 7 0.18 3.02 7.31
CA PRO A 7 -0.78 2.05 7.83
C PRO A 7 -1.99 1.87 6.90
N GLY A 8 -2.45 2.95 6.25
CA GLY A 8 -3.58 2.91 5.33
C GLY A 8 -3.42 1.95 4.15
N PHE A 9 -2.19 1.72 3.65
CA PHE A 9 -1.94 0.71 2.60
C PHE A 9 -2.12 -0.71 3.15
N SER A 10 -1.61 -0.96 4.35
CA SER A 10 -1.71 -2.26 5.02
C SER A 10 -3.17 -2.58 5.37
N GLU A 11 -3.92 -1.58 5.82
CA GLU A 11 -5.35 -1.67 6.12
C GLU A 11 -6.19 -1.89 4.86
N LEU A 12 -5.92 -1.14 3.79
CA LEU A 12 -6.64 -1.29 2.52
C LEU A 12 -6.48 -2.71 1.95
N MET A 13 -5.26 -3.24 1.97
CA MET A 13 -4.97 -4.60 1.54
C MET A 13 -5.74 -5.65 2.36
N ARG A 14 -5.76 -5.52 3.70
CA ARG A 14 -6.55 -6.42 4.56
C ARG A 14 -8.04 -6.31 4.28
N ARG A 15 -8.60 -5.10 4.27
CA ARG A 15 -10.02 -4.85 4.01
C ARG A 15 -10.47 -5.41 2.65
N LYS A 16 -9.69 -5.19 1.59
CA LYS A 16 -10.00 -5.72 0.26
C LYS A 16 -9.78 -7.23 0.14
N SER A 17 -8.82 -7.77 0.87
CA SER A 17 -8.63 -9.22 0.93
C SER A 17 -9.72 -9.93 1.75
N GLU A 18 -10.33 -9.28 2.75
CA GLU A 18 -11.44 -9.83 3.53
C GLU A 18 -12.66 -10.12 2.66
N GLU A 19 -12.91 -9.32 1.62
CA GLU A 19 -13.94 -9.58 0.61
C GLU A 19 -13.70 -10.89 -0.18
N LYS A 20 -12.46 -11.40 -0.20
CA LYS A 20 -12.04 -12.58 -0.97
C LYS A 20 -11.70 -13.80 -0.12
N THR A 21 -11.26 -13.60 1.12
CA THR A 21 -10.86 -14.69 2.01
C THR A 21 -11.05 -14.33 3.49
N ARG A 22 -11.64 -15.26 4.23
CA ARG A 22 -11.80 -15.17 5.69
C ARG A 22 -10.48 -15.13 6.47
N PHE A 23 -9.36 -15.42 5.81
CA PHE A 23 -8.03 -15.43 6.43
C PHE A 23 -7.30 -14.09 6.36
N ALA A 24 -7.86 -13.09 5.66
CA ALA A 24 -7.23 -11.79 5.49
C ALA A 24 -6.80 -11.09 6.80
N PRO A 25 -7.55 -11.17 7.92
CA PRO A 25 -7.13 -10.58 9.19
C PRO A 25 -5.82 -11.15 9.77
N PHE A 26 -5.39 -12.35 9.36
CA PHE A 26 -4.11 -12.93 9.81
C PHE A 26 -2.88 -12.30 9.13
N SER A 27 -3.07 -11.45 8.11
CA SER A 27 -1.97 -10.78 7.43
C SER A 27 -1.27 -9.77 8.34
N ARG A 28 0.03 -9.98 8.56
CA ARG A 28 0.93 -9.08 9.33
C ARG A 28 1.78 -8.20 8.42
N GLY A 29 1.41 -8.09 7.14
CA GLY A 29 2.10 -7.21 6.20
C GLY A 29 2.06 -5.75 6.67
N VAL A 30 3.19 -5.06 6.55
CA VAL A 30 3.36 -3.65 6.86
C VAL A 30 3.88 -2.97 5.60
N CYS A 31 3.38 -1.76 5.35
CA CYS A 31 3.85 -0.88 4.29
C CYS A 31 4.48 0.36 4.91
N GLY A 32 5.49 0.93 4.25
CA GLY A 32 6.21 2.06 4.80
C GLY A 32 7.21 2.68 3.85
N ILE A 33 7.99 3.60 4.38
CA ILE A 33 9.00 4.36 3.68
C ILE A 33 10.35 4.01 4.30
N ALA A 34 11.31 3.66 3.47
CA ALA A 34 12.72 3.61 3.85
C ALA A 34 13.46 4.63 2.98
N ARG A 35 13.97 5.71 3.59
CA ARG A 35 14.55 6.86 2.88
C ARG A 35 13.59 7.47 1.86
N ARG A 36 13.82 7.23 0.56
CA ARG A 36 13.00 7.74 -0.57
C ARG A 36 12.29 6.60 -1.32
N THR A 37 12.14 5.45 -0.67
CA THR A 37 11.61 4.23 -1.28
C THR A 37 10.34 3.78 -0.56
N LEU A 38 9.29 3.54 -1.34
CA LEU A 38 8.08 2.86 -0.87
C LEU A 38 8.38 1.36 -0.73
N VAL A 39 8.07 0.79 0.43
CA VAL A 39 8.19 -0.63 0.74
C VAL A 39 6.80 -1.19 1.04
N VAL A 40 6.43 -2.28 0.38
CA VAL A 40 5.11 -2.93 0.51
C VAL A 40 5.33 -4.43 0.73
N ASN A 41 4.83 -4.96 1.84
CA ASN A 41 4.81 -6.39 2.10
C ASN A 41 3.56 -7.02 1.46
N LEU A 42 3.76 -7.86 0.44
CA LEU A 42 2.70 -8.60 -0.24
C LEU A 42 2.53 -10.02 0.36
N PRO A 43 1.36 -10.67 0.17
CA PRO A 43 1.17 -12.07 0.52
C PRO A 43 2.17 -13.00 -0.19
N GLY A 44 2.46 -14.15 0.43
CA GLY A 44 3.41 -15.12 -0.13
C GLY A 44 2.89 -15.91 -1.34
N SER A 45 1.57 -15.98 -1.56
CA SER A 45 1.01 -16.65 -2.74
C SER A 45 1.04 -15.70 -3.96
N PRO A 46 1.40 -16.18 -5.16
CA PRO A 46 1.44 -15.33 -6.36
C PRO A 46 0.11 -14.63 -6.64
N ARG A 47 -1.01 -15.35 -6.50
CA ARG A 47 -2.35 -14.79 -6.64
C ARG A 47 -2.62 -13.67 -5.62
N GLY A 48 -2.34 -13.91 -4.35
CA GLY A 48 -2.55 -12.91 -3.31
C GLY A 48 -1.68 -11.67 -3.49
N ALA A 49 -0.44 -11.86 -3.97
CA ALA A 49 0.48 -10.76 -4.29
C ALA A 49 -0.05 -9.89 -5.42
N VAL A 50 -0.49 -10.47 -6.55
CA VAL A 50 -1.06 -9.72 -7.68
C VAL A 50 -2.32 -8.98 -7.25
N GLU A 51 -3.27 -9.66 -6.60
CA GLU A 51 -4.52 -9.02 -6.18
C GLU A 51 -4.29 -7.83 -5.22
N ASN A 52 -3.36 -7.98 -4.26
CA ASN A 52 -3.05 -6.89 -3.33
C ASN A 52 -2.27 -5.76 -3.98
N LEU A 53 -1.41 -6.07 -4.95
CA LEU A 53 -0.73 -5.05 -5.74
C LEU A 53 -1.75 -4.25 -6.57
N ASP A 54 -2.74 -4.91 -7.19
CA ASP A 54 -3.79 -4.24 -7.96
C ASP A 54 -4.61 -3.28 -7.10
N PHE A 55 -4.89 -3.62 -5.84
CA PHE A 55 -5.59 -2.71 -4.92
C PHE A 55 -4.81 -1.42 -4.65
N LEU A 56 -3.48 -1.50 -4.61
CA LEU A 56 -2.60 -0.38 -4.33
C LEU A 56 -2.16 0.36 -5.59
N PHE A 57 -2.17 -0.29 -6.75
CA PHE A 57 -1.61 0.21 -7.99
C PHE A 57 -2.06 1.64 -8.35
N PRO A 58 -3.35 2.01 -8.22
CA PRO A 58 -3.80 3.38 -8.51
C PRO A 58 -3.21 4.44 -7.57
N LEU A 59 -2.82 4.05 -6.36
CA LEU A 59 -2.32 4.95 -5.30
C LEU A 59 -0.80 5.10 -5.32
N ILE A 60 -0.07 4.12 -5.88
CA ILE A 60 1.40 4.09 -5.87
C ILE A 60 2.03 5.32 -6.53
N PRO A 61 1.58 5.81 -7.72
CA PRO A 61 2.19 6.97 -8.35
C PRO A 61 2.20 8.21 -7.45
N GLU A 62 1.07 8.48 -6.80
CA GLU A 62 0.92 9.62 -5.90
C GLU A 62 1.73 9.43 -4.61
N ALA A 63 1.67 8.23 -4.01
CA ALA A 63 2.49 7.91 -2.84
C ALA A 63 3.99 8.12 -3.11
N VAL A 64 4.48 7.73 -4.30
CA VAL A 64 5.87 7.94 -4.71
C VAL A 64 6.20 9.42 -4.92
N ARG A 65 5.27 10.23 -5.48
CA ARG A 65 5.44 11.69 -5.59
C ARG A 65 5.62 12.34 -4.21
N MET A 66 4.72 12.01 -3.28
CA MET A 66 4.77 12.47 -1.90
C MET A 66 6.08 12.07 -1.19
N ILE A 67 6.52 10.82 -1.33
CA ILE A 67 7.79 10.33 -0.75
C ILE A 67 9.01 11.10 -1.31
N LYS A 68 8.97 11.50 -2.59
CA LYS A 68 10.05 12.25 -3.22
C LYS A 68 10.09 13.73 -2.83
N GLY A 69 9.09 14.22 -2.09
CA GLY A 69 8.95 15.62 -1.70
C GLY A 69 8.33 16.50 -2.78
N LYS A 70 7.69 15.90 -3.81
CA LYS A 70 6.85 16.63 -4.76
C LYS A 70 5.45 16.69 -4.16
N VAL A 71 5.21 17.67 -3.30
CA VAL A 71 3.91 17.90 -2.69
C VAL A 71 3.19 18.93 -3.55
N ASP A 72 2.42 18.44 -4.51
CA ASP A 72 1.32 19.22 -5.05
C ASP A 72 0.12 19.08 -4.09
N ASP A 73 -0.71 20.11 -3.97
CA ASP A 73 -1.79 20.16 -2.99
C ASP A 73 -2.68 18.90 -3.06
N CYS A 74 -2.89 18.20 -1.95
CA CYS A 74 -3.67 16.95 -1.89
C CYS A 74 -5.11 17.12 -2.41
N ALA A 75 -5.62 18.36 -2.46
CA ALA A 75 -6.94 18.67 -2.99
C ALA A 75 -7.01 18.77 -4.53
N SER A 76 -5.85 18.84 -5.21
CA SER A 76 -5.77 19.12 -6.64
C SER A 76 -6.04 17.91 -7.55
N HIS A 77 -6.17 16.70 -6.98
CA HIS A 77 -6.31 15.45 -7.73
C HIS A 77 -7.65 14.75 -7.43
N ARG A 78 -8.77 15.39 -7.80
CA ARG A 78 -10.04 14.70 -8.07
C ARG A 78 -10.15 14.51 -9.58
N GLU A 79 -9.93 13.29 -10.06
CA GLU A 79 -10.43 12.82 -11.36
C GLU A 79 -11.37 11.65 -11.12
#